data_AF-A0A371QX77-F1
#
_entry.id   AF-A0A371QX77-F1
#
_cell.length_a   1.000
_cell.length_b   1.000
_cell.length_c   1.000
_cell.angle_alpha   90.00
_cell.angle_beta   90.00
_cell.angle_gamma   90.00
#
_symmetry.space_group_name_H-M   'P 1'
#
loop_
_entity.id
_entity.type
_entity.pdbx_description
1 polymer ?
#
loop_
_entity_poly.entity_id
_entity_poly.type
_entity_poly.pdbx_seq_one_letter_code
_entity_poly.pdbx_strand_id
1 'polypeptide(L)'
;MNEPREVCMRRPDLCGEPLWREAVGTGTVDMAEVLRKMAGEPTPPPVPEPPQPPAPPVPPEFAPGWGALIRVKGIIGSSYWRIVNTPYAQLGDIIVVKNPQEVFVLRRVRKADRWLEPPDALYVSGHIERQFCVYGFVLQRSIELIAQLFRSGKYAIILGCDPRAVVKPPRRFELQQIWRYEGYVVNASPARIAVVRLDNSAKRKIALSYFKKGCPVYSLWANQLLQLIGVPVQLTC
;
A
#
# COMPACT_ATOMS: atom_id res chain seq x y z
N MET A 1 -48.22 -15.39 7.50
CA MET A 1 -48.07 -14.07 8.13
C MET A 1 -46.94 -14.21 9.12
N ASN A 2 -45.74 -13.73 8.77
CA ASN A 2 -44.55 -13.95 9.58
C ASN A 2 -44.37 -12.78 10.55
N GLU A 3 -44.09 -13.08 11.81
CA GLU A 3 -44.01 -12.11 12.90
C GLU A 3 -42.94 -11.04 12.62
N PRO A 4 -43.20 -9.76 12.94
CA PRO A 4 -42.27 -8.65 12.71
C PRO A 4 -40.95 -8.79 13.49
N ARG A 5 -40.87 -9.70 14.46
CA ARG A 5 -39.65 -10.00 15.25
C ARG A 5 -38.59 -10.77 14.47
N GLU A 6 -38.97 -11.67 13.57
CA GLU A 6 -37.98 -12.44 12.78
C GLU A 6 -37.27 -11.59 11.72
N VAL A 7 -37.95 -10.55 11.24
CA VAL A 7 -37.42 -9.63 10.22
C VAL A 7 -36.31 -8.74 10.80
N CYS A 8 -36.46 -8.25 12.03
CA CYS A 8 -35.44 -7.40 12.68
C CYS A 8 -34.17 -8.18 13.07
N MET A 9 -34.22 -9.51 13.25
CA MET A 9 -32.99 -10.29 13.53
C MET A 9 -32.11 -10.50 12.30
N ARG A 10 -32.68 -10.52 11.08
CA ARG A 10 -31.91 -10.77 9.85
C ARG A 10 -31.37 -9.50 9.19
N ARG A 11 -32.05 -8.35 9.36
CA ARG A 11 -31.69 -7.06 8.76
C ARG A 11 -31.90 -5.91 9.76
N PRO A 12 -30.90 -5.64 10.62
CA PRO A 12 -30.99 -4.60 11.67
C PRO A 12 -31.11 -3.17 11.11
N ASP A 13 -30.77 -2.97 9.84
CA ASP A 13 -30.81 -1.72 9.08
C ASP A 13 -32.24 -1.26 8.72
N LEU A 14 -33.25 -2.11 8.91
CA LEU A 14 -34.65 -1.85 8.54
C LEU A 14 -35.57 -1.59 9.75
N CYS A 15 -35.04 -1.64 10.98
CA CYS A 15 -35.81 -1.37 12.20
C CYS A 15 -35.30 -0.07 12.83
N GLY A 16 -36.14 0.97 12.84
CA GLY A 16 -35.84 2.28 13.40
C GLY A 16 -35.47 2.23 14.89
N GLU A 17 -34.74 3.25 15.36
CA GLU A 17 -33.99 3.27 16.62
C GLU A 17 -34.73 2.76 17.88
N PRO A 18 -34.05 2.02 18.77
CA PRO A 18 -34.67 1.44 19.96
C PRO A 18 -34.83 2.46 21.09
N LEU A 19 -36.07 2.90 21.28
CA LEU A 19 -36.55 3.76 22.37
C LEU A 19 -36.81 2.94 23.64
N TRP A 20 -35.76 2.39 24.27
CA TRP A 20 -35.88 1.58 25.50
C TRP A 20 -34.95 2.02 26.63
N ARG A 21 -35.18 3.21 27.20
CA ARG A 21 -34.83 3.52 28.60
C ARG A 21 -35.79 4.55 29.19
N GLU A 22 -36.99 4.10 29.54
CA GLU A 22 -37.80 4.74 30.58
C GLU A 22 -38.42 3.68 31.51
N ALA A 23 -38.02 3.74 32.78
CA ALA A 23 -38.71 3.22 33.95
C ALA A 23 -38.21 4.09 35.13
N VAL A 24 -38.87 5.19 35.46
CA VAL A 24 -39.95 5.35 36.45
C VAL A 24 -39.54 4.91 37.87
N GLY A 25 -39.49 5.87 38.81
CA GLY A 25 -39.45 5.55 40.24
C GLY A 25 -39.13 6.71 41.21
N THR A 26 -40.18 7.39 41.67
CA THR A 26 -40.37 7.95 43.04
C THR A 26 -39.47 9.09 43.57
N GLY A 27 -40.04 10.30 43.51
CA GLY A 27 -40.21 11.25 44.63
C GLY A 27 -39.08 11.44 45.66
N THR A 28 -38.32 12.52 45.50
CA THR A 28 -37.74 13.25 46.64
C THR A 28 -37.96 14.74 46.39
N VAL A 29 -38.75 15.37 47.26
CA VAL A 29 -38.81 16.84 47.33
C VAL A 29 -37.48 17.29 47.91
N ASP A 30 -36.70 18.03 47.14
CA ASP A 30 -35.37 18.51 47.55
C ASP A 30 -35.52 19.59 48.63
N MET A 31 -35.48 19.16 49.89
CA MET A 31 -35.52 20.02 51.07
C MET A 31 -34.40 21.06 51.07
N ALA A 32 -33.32 20.87 50.30
CA ALA A 32 -32.23 21.83 50.18
C ALA A 32 -32.64 23.07 49.37
N GLU A 33 -33.59 22.95 48.44
CA GLU A 33 -34.05 24.08 47.61
C GLU A 33 -35.06 24.97 48.36
N VAL A 34 -35.86 24.38 49.27
CA VAL A 34 -36.76 25.11 50.17
C VAL A 34 -35.96 25.90 51.22
N LEU A 35 -34.89 25.30 51.77
CA LEU A 35 -33.99 25.99 52.71
C LEU A 35 -33.19 27.13 52.06
N ARG A 36 -32.81 26.98 50.79
CA ARG A 36 -32.12 28.04 50.02
C ARG A 36 -33.00 29.25 49.69
N LYS A 37 -34.32 29.11 49.62
CA LYS A 37 -35.24 30.24 49.38
C LYS A 37 -35.57 31.05 50.64
N MET A 38 -35.35 30.50 51.84
CA MET A 38 -35.57 31.23 53.11
C MET A 38 -34.32 31.96 53.61
N ALA A 39 -33.12 31.45 53.31
CA ALA A 39 -31.85 32.09 53.65
C ALA A 39 -31.39 33.00 52.51
N GLY A 40 -31.93 34.22 52.46
CA GLY A 40 -31.50 35.23 51.50
C GLY A 40 -30.03 35.61 51.71
N GLU A 41 -29.13 35.04 50.91
CA GLU A 41 -27.71 35.40 50.88
C GLU A 41 -27.14 35.46 49.44
N PRO A 42 -26.10 36.30 49.24
CA PRO A 42 -25.80 36.94 47.96
C PRO A 42 -24.97 36.09 46.98
N THR A 43 -25.11 36.42 45.69
CA THR A 43 -24.44 35.82 44.53
C THR A 43 -22.91 35.83 44.63
N PRO A 44 -22.20 34.72 44.35
CA PRO A 44 -20.75 34.71 44.33
C PRO A 44 -20.18 35.34 43.02
N PRO A 45 -19.01 36.00 43.08
CA PRO A 45 -18.37 36.62 41.91
C PRO A 45 -17.78 35.58 40.94
N PRO A 46 -17.59 35.94 39.65
CA PRO A 46 -17.18 35.00 38.60
C PRO A 46 -15.73 34.53 38.77
N VAL A 47 -15.53 33.22 38.63
CA VAL A 47 -14.24 32.53 38.70
C VAL A 47 -13.46 32.75 37.39
N PRO A 48 -12.17 33.13 37.43
CA PRO A 48 -11.33 33.26 36.23
C PRO A 48 -11.00 31.90 35.60
N GLU A 49 -11.05 31.87 34.27
CA GLU A 49 -10.87 30.70 33.41
C GLU A 49 -9.44 30.11 33.53
N PRO A 50 -9.26 28.77 33.61
CA PRO A 50 -7.95 28.17 33.76
C PRO A 50 -7.09 28.31 32.48
N PRO A 51 -5.76 28.51 32.62
CA PRO A 51 -4.86 28.61 31.47
C PRO A 51 -4.81 27.29 30.69
N GLN A 52 -4.99 27.38 29.38
CA GLN A 52 -4.91 26.25 28.46
C GLN A 52 -3.53 25.56 28.54
N PRO A 53 -3.46 24.22 28.61
CA PRO A 53 -2.19 23.51 28.59
C PRO A 53 -1.48 23.70 27.24
N PRO A 54 -0.14 23.75 27.21
CA PRO A 54 0.62 23.92 25.97
C PRO A 54 0.30 22.77 25.00
N ALA A 55 0.06 23.13 23.74
CA ALA A 55 -0.23 22.18 22.67
C ALA A 55 0.86 21.08 22.62
N PRO A 56 0.48 19.81 22.42
CA PRO A 56 1.46 18.74 22.28
C PRO A 56 2.39 19.03 21.09
N PRO A 57 3.69 18.67 21.17
CA PRO A 57 4.62 18.87 20.08
C PRO A 57 4.10 18.17 18.83
N VAL A 58 3.94 18.93 17.75
CA VAL A 58 3.63 18.39 16.42
C VAL A 58 4.68 17.31 16.12
N PRO A 59 4.28 16.06 15.80
CA PRO A 59 5.23 15.05 15.39
C PRO A 59 6.04 15.58 14.20
N PRO A 60 7.34 15.28 14.09
CA PRO A 60 8.10 15.68 12.92
C PRO A 60 7.42 15.10 11.67
N GLU A 61 6.88 15.96 10.81
CA GLU A 61 6.48 15.59 9.46
C GLU A 61 7.75 15.22 8.69
N PHE A 62 8.16 13.96 8.81
CA PHE A 62 9.10 13.33 7.89
C PHE A 62 8.39 12.24 7.12
N ALA A 63 7.33 12.63 6.39
CA ALA A 63 6.78 11.82 5.31
C ALA A 63 7.64 12.09 4.06
N PRO A 64 8.27 11.07 3.44
CA PRO A 64 8.99 11.28 2.18
C PRO A 64 8.01 11.89 1.16
N GLY A 65 8.29 13.13 0.74
CA GLY A 65 7.34 14.02 0.08
C GLY A 65 6.50 13.36 -1.02
N TRP A 66 5.26 13.04 -0.68
CA TRP A 66 4.26 12.58 -1.65
C TRP A 66 4.10 13.64 -2.73
N GLY A 67 4.15 13.24 -4.00
CA GLY A 67 4.04 14.19 -5.12
C GLY A 67 5.34 14.87 -5.55
N ALA A 68 6.45 14.68 -4.83
CA ALA A 68 7.75 15.20 -5.25
C ALA A 68 8.19 14.60 -6.60
N LEU A 69 8.58 15.49 -7.52
CA LEU A 69 9.10 15.13 -8.84
C LEU A 69 10.58 14.78 -8.71
N ILE A 70 10.92 13.53 -8.99
CA ILE A 70 12.26 12.99 -8.86
C ILE A 70 12.88 12.85 -10.24
N ARG A 71 14.11 13.34 -10.39
CA ARG A 71 14.90 13.11 -11.60
C ARG A 71 15.86 11.94 -11.42
N VAL A 72 15.75 10.97 -12.31
CA VAL A 72 16.66 9.83 -12.40
C VAL A 72 17.51 9.97 -13.64
N LYS A 73 18.80 10.24 -13.43
CA LYS A 73 19.80 10.30 -14.51
C LYS A 73 20.04 8.89 -15.06
N GLY A 74 19.74 8.70 -16.34
CA GLY A 74 20.15 7.53 -17.11
C GLY A 74 21.41 7.82 -17.94
N ILE A 75 21.85 6.81 -18.69
CA ILE A 75 23.05 6.91 -19.55
C ILE A 75 22.81 7.86 -20.74
N ILE A 76 21.61 7.80 -21.36
CA ILE A 76 21.28 8.52 -22.61
C ILE A 76 20.33 9.70 -22.35
N GLY A 77 19.89 9.89 -21.10
CA GLY A 77 18.95 10.95 -20.78
C GLY A 77 18.38 10.81 -19.37
N SER A 78 17.77 11.89 -18.88
CA SER A 78 17.09 11.89 -17.59
C SER A 78 15.63 11.46 -17.74
N SER A 79 15.15 10.67 -16.79
CA SER A 79 13.74 10.31 -16.66
C SER A 79 13.17 10.91 -15.39
N TYR A 80 11.89 11.29 -15.42
CA TYR A 80 11.22 11.96 -14.31
C TYR A 80 10.12 11.06 -13.76
N TRP A 81 10.04 11.01 -12.44
CA TRP A 81 9.16 10.10 -11.70
C TRP A 81 8.50 10.83 -10.54
N ARG A 82 7.35 10.37 -10.11
CA ARG A 82 6.64 10.87 -8.92
C ARG A 82 6.30 9.69 -8.01
N ILE A 83 6.50 9.84 -6.71
CA ILE A 83 5.98 8.88 -5.73
C ILE A 83 4.49 9.17 -5.55
N VAL A 84 3.64 8.16 -5.74
CA VAL A 84 2.19 8.26 -5.67
C VAL A 84 1.68 7.29 -4.60
N ASN A 85 0.74 7.75 -3.77
CA ASN A 85 -0.05 6.86 -2.92
C ASN A 85 -1.31 6.46 -3.68
N THR A 86 -1.33 5.25 -4.25
CA THR A 86 -2.49 4.74 -4.98
C THR A 86 -2.63 3.24 -4.73
N PRO A 87 -3.86 2.74 -4.48
CA PRO A 87 -4.09 1.30 -4.38
C PRO A 87 -4.03 0.61 -5.74
N TYR A 88 -4.15 1.36 -6.85
CA TYR A 88 -4.10 0.83 -8.20
C TYR A 88 -2.91 1.42 -8.97
N ALA A 89 -1.99 0.55 -9.38
CA ALA A 89 -0.82 0.91 -10.18
C ALA A 89 -1.12 0.73 -11.67
N GLN A 90 -0.97 1.81 -12.43
CA GLN A 90 -1.31 1.88 -13.84
C GLN A 90 -0.20 1.37 -14.75
N LEU A 91 -0.48 1.30 -16.05
CA LEU A 91 0.51 0.94 -17.06
C LEU A 91 1.76 1.84 -16.98
N GLY A 92 2.93 1.22 -16.79
CA GLY A 92 4.21 1.92 -16.66
C GLY A 92 4.52 2.47 -15.26
N ASP A 93 3.62 2.33 -14.30
CA ASP A 93 3.94 2.53 -12.89
C ASP A 93 4.83 1.38 -12.40
N ILE A 94 5.77 1.70 -11.52
CA ILE A 94 6.71 0.73 -10.94
C ILE A 94 6.54 0.75 -9.43
N ILE A 95 6.22 -0.41 -8.88
CA ILE A 95 6.12 -0.67 -7.45
C ILE A 95 7.48 -1.15 -6.96
N VAL A 96 7.97 -0.54 -5.89
CA VAL A 96 9.19 -0.92 -5.17
C VAL A 96 8.76 -1.36 -3.79
N VAL A 97 9.01 -2.62 -3.45
CA VAL A 97 8.69 -3.23 -2.16
C VAL A 97 9.99 -3.67 -1.52
N LYS A 98 10.42 -3.01 -0.45
CA LYS A 98 11.61 -3.42 0.31
C LYS A 98 11.26 -4.29 1.50
N ASN A 99 10.17 -3.94 2.18
CA ASN A 99 9.52 -4.69 3.24
C ASN A 99 8.01 -4.37 3.16
N PRO A 100 7.13 -5.07 3.91
CA PRO A 100 5.69 -4.82 3.85
C PRO A 100 5.25 -3.38 4.20
N GLN A 101 6.11 -2.61 4.89
CA GLN A 101 5.84 -1.24 5.32
C GLN A 101 6.44 -0.20 4.35
N GLU A 102 7.51 -0.55 3.65
CA GLU A 102 8.23 0.27 2.67
C GLU A 102 7.82 -0.10 1.25
N VAL A 103 6.67 0.41 0.87
CA VAL A 103 6.09 0.27 -0.47
C VAL A 103 6.03 1.64 -1.15
N PHE A 104 6.61 1.73 -2.35
CA PHE A 104 6.59 2.96 -3.15
C PHE A 104 6.04 2.67 -4.54
N VAL A 105 5.03 3.43 -4.96
CA VAL A 105 4.55 3.41 -6.36
C VAL A 105 5.15 4.61 -7.09
N LEU A 106 5.95 4.33 -8.11
CA LEU A 106 6.63 5.31 -8.94
C LEU A 106 5.89 5.46 -10.26
N ARG A 107 5.31 6.64 -10.47
CA ARG A 107 4.65 7.01 -11.73
C ARG A 107 5.58 7.81 -12.62
N ARG A 108 5.70 7.40 -13.88
CA ARG A 108 6.48 8.16 -14.86
C ARG A 108 5.74 9.44 -15.24
N VAL A 109 6.47 10.55 -15.29
CA VAL A 109 5.92 11.87 -15.67
C VAL A 109 6.71 12.46 -16.83
N ARG A 110 6.11 13.44 -17.50
CA ARG A 110 6.80 14.25 -18.52
C ARG A 110 7.90 15.11 -17.85
N LYS A 111 8.80 15.63 -18.68
CA LYS A 111 9.89 16.52 -18.22
C LYS A 111 9.31 17.64 -17.36
N ALA A 112 9.89 17.83 -16.18
CA ALA A 112 9.50 18.89 -15.26
C ALA A 112 10.63 19.93 -15.15
N ASP A 113 10.24 21.20 -15.02
CA ASP A 113 11.19 22.31 -14.88
C ASP A 113 11.83 22.33 -13.50
N ARG A 114 11.10 21.85 -12.47
CA ARG A 114 11.59 21.67 -11.11
C ARG A 114 11.56 20.20 -10.72
N TRP A 115 12.65 19.70 -10.16
CA TRP A 115 12.81 18.33 -9.74
C TRP A 115 13.76 18.24 -8.55
N LEU A 116 13.64 17.15 -7.80
CA LEU A 116 14.49 16.79 -6.67
C LEU A 116 15.32 15.54 -7.01
N GLU A 117 16.39 15.35 -6.26
CA GLU A 117 17.15 14.09 -6.34
C GLU A 117 16.34 12.94 -5.71
N PRO A 118 16.54 11.69 -6.18
CA PRO A 118 15.81 10.56 -5.63
C PRO A 118 16.15 10.35 -4.15
N PRO A 119 15.16 10.16 -3.27
CA PRO A 119 15.44 9.89 -1.86
C PRO A 119 16.12 8.53 -1.70
N ASP A 120 16.94 8.40 -0.65
CA ASP A 120 17.66 7.17 -0.29
C ASP A 120 16.76 5.93 -0.18
N ALA A 121 15.49 6.15 0.20
CA ALA A 121 14.46 5.13 0.23
C ALA A 121 14.21 4.44 -1.12
N LEU A 122 14.59 5.03 -2.26
CA LEU A 122 14.48 4.38 -3.58
C LEU A 122 15.73 3.60 -4.01
N TYR A 123 16.80 3.65 -3.22
CA TYR A 123 18.03 2.91 -3.49
C TYR A 123 17.99 1.55 -2.82
N VAL A 124 18.39 0.52 -3.57
CA VAL A 124 18.49 -0.87 -3.13
C VAL A 124 19.94 -1.31 -3.34
N SER A 125 20.54 -1.93 -2.32
CA SER A 125 21.84 -2.60 -2.41
C SER A 125 21.61 -4.10 -2.53
N GLY A 126 22.05 -4.70 -3.65
CA GLY A 126 21.81 -6.11 -3.89
C GLY A 126 21.97 -6.57 -5.33
N HIS A 127 21.64 -7.84 -5.54
CA HIS A 127 21.77 -8.55 -6.81
C HIS A 127 20.44 -9.14 -7.25
N ILE A 128 20.22 -9.23 -8.57
CA ILE A 128 19.00 -9.81 -9.11
C ILE A 128 19.11 -11.33 -9.07
N GLU A 129 18.10 -11.97 -8.52
CA GLU A 129 17.94 -13.41 -8.56
C GLU A 129 17.39 -13.85 -9.92
N ARG A 130 18.28 -14.27 -10.81
CA ARG A 130 17.92 -14.70 -12.18
C ARG A 130 17.36 -16.11 -12.25
N GLN A 131 17.44 -16.88 -11.15
CA GLN A 131 16.88 -18.24 -11.07
C GLN A 131 15.37 -18.29 -11.33
N PHE A 132 14.64 -17.21 -11.05
CA PHE A 132 13.19 -17.14 -11.35
C PHE A 132 12.89 -16.90 -12.83
N CYS A 133 13.92 -16.70 -13.65
CA CYS A 133 13.80 -16.34 -15.06
C CYS A 133 14.42 -17.37 -16.00
N VAL A 134 14.62 -18.59 -15.54
CA VAL A 134 15.31 -19.66 -16.30
C VAL A 134 14.65 -19.91 -17.66
N TYR A 135 13.32 -19.81 -17.72
CA TYR A 135 12.56 -20.00 -18.96
C TYR A 135 12.28 -18.70 -19.74
N GLY A 136 12.91 -17.58 -19.33
CA GLY A 136 12.68 -16.25 -19.90
C GLY A 136 11.48 -15.51 -19.31
N PHE A 137 10.76 -16.12 -18.37
CA PHE A 137 9.65 -15.54 -17.61
C PHE A 137 9.49 -16.26 -16.27
N VAL A 138 8.72 -15.67 -15.36
CA VAL A 138 8.42 -16.23 -14.03
C VAL A 138 7.22 -17.17 -14.13
N LEU A 139 7.39 -18.39 -13.60
CA LEU A 139 6.33 -19.40 -13.54
C LEU A 139 5.38 -19.16 -12.37
N GLN A 140 4.14 -19.63 -12.49
CA GLN A 140 3.14 -19.55 -11.42
C GLN A 140 3.64 -20.17 -10.11
N ARG A 141 4.25 -21.36 -10.17
CA ARG A 141 4.77 -22.07 -8.98
C ARG A 141 5.88 -21.31 -8.26
N SER A 142 6.57 -20.41 -8.94
CA SER A 142 7.64 -19.62 -8.33
C SER A 142 7.10 -18.50 -7.42
N ILE A 143 5.83 -18.12 -7.55
CA ILE A 143 5.24 -17.00 -6.81
C ILE A 143 5.27 -17.23 -5.30
N GLU A 144 4.88 -18.41 -4.85
CA GLU A 144 4.87 -18.76 -3.42
C GLU A 144 6.30 -18.77 -2.85
N LEU A 145 7.26 -19.31 -3.61
CA LEU A 145 8.66 -19.30 -3.22
C LEU A 145 9.22 -17.88 -3.12
N ILE A 146 8.90 -17.00 -4.09
CA ILE A 146 9.30 -15.59 -4.04
C ILE A 146 8.69 -14.90 -2.81
N ALA A 147 7.43 -15.18 -2.48
CA ALA A 147 6.78 -14.64 -1.28
C ALA A 147 7.47 -15.11 0.00
N GLN A 148 7.82 -16.40 0.11
CA GLN A 148 8.56 -16.94 1.26
C GLN A 148 9.93 -16.29 1.40
N LEU A 149 10.67 -16.13 0.31
CA LEU A 149 11.97 -15.45 0.30
C LEU A 149 11.82 -13.99 0.73
N PHE A 150 10.81 -13.28 0.24
CA PHE A 150 10.54 -11.91 0.68
C PHE A 150 10.28 -11.81 2.18
N ARG A 151 9.48 -12.72 2.75
CA ARG A 151 9.21 -12.76 4.21
C ARG A 151 10.46 -13.00 5.06
N SER A 152 11.53 -13.55 4.49
CA SER A 152 12.82 -13.67 5.19
C SER A 152 13.50 -12.32 5.47
N GLY A 153 13.01 -11.23 4.87
CA GLY A 153 13.59 -9.88 5.00
C GLY A 153 14.88 -9.67 4.21
N LYS A 154 15.36 -10.69 3.50
CA LYS A 154 16.60 -10.64 2.71
C LYS A 154 16.38 -10.26 1.24
N TYR A 155 15.14 -10.00 0.84
CA TYR A 155 14.79 -9.75 -0.55
C TYR A 155 13.89 -8.54 -0.68
N ALA A 156 14.13 -7.74 -1.72
CA ALA A 156 13.23 -6.71 -2.20
C ALA A 156 12.61 -7.14 -3.53
N ILE A 157 11.41 -6.65 -3.80
CA ILE A 157 10.67 -6.92 -5.04
C ILE A 157 10.44 -5.59 -5.75
N ILE A 158 10.79 -5.54 -7.03
CA ILE A 158 10.45 -4.41 -7.91
C ILE A 158 9.58 -4.96 -9.03
N LEU A 159 8.36 -4.46 -9.17
CA LEU A 159 7.40 -4.97 -10.15
C LEU A 159 6.56 -3.85 -10.76
N GLY A 160 5.91 -4.12 -11.89
CA GLY A 160 5.09 -3.13 -12.57
C GLY A 160 4.56 -3.65 -13.90
N CYS A 161 3.51 -3.00 -14.40
CA CYS A 161 2.97 -3.28 -15.72
C CYS A 161 3.94 -2.81 -16.80
N ASP A 162 4.31 -3.72 -17.71
CA ASP A 162 5.23 -3.40 -18.80
C ASP A 162 4.79 -4.09 -20.10
N PRO A 163 4.18 -3.35 -21.05
CA PRO A 163 3.74 -3.92 -22.32
C PRO A 163 4.90 -4.45 -23.18
N ARG A 164 6.16 -4.12 -22.82
CA ARG A 164 7.35 -4.60 -23.52
C ARG A 164 7.90 -5.90 -22.94
N ALA A 165 7.37 -6.39 -21.82
CA ALA A 165 7.78 -7.63 -21.19
C ALA A 165 7.16 -8.85 -21.89
N VAL A 166 7.40 -8.97 -23.19
CA VAL A 166 6.85 -10.05 -24.03
C VAL A 166 7.80 -11.24 -24.05
N VAL A 167 7.24 -12.43 -23.87
CA VAL A 167 7.94 -13.71 -23.89
C VAL A 167 7.92 -14.28 -25.30
N LYS A 168 9.12 -14.46 -25.88
CA LYS A 168 9.28 -15.12 -27.18
C LYS A 168 9.23 -16.64 -27.03
N PRO A 169 8.64 -17.37 -27.99
CA PRO A 169 8.65 -18.82 -27.97
C PRO A 169 10.10 -19.34 -28.06
N PRO A 170 10.49 -20.30 -27.21
CA PRO A 170 11.83 -20.86 -27.23
C PRO A 170 12.03 -21.76 -28.46
N ARG A 171 13.28 -21.84 -28.93
CA ARG A 171 13.65 -22.73 -30.06
C ARG A 171 13.66 -24.21 -29.66
N ARG A 172 13.96 -24.51 -28.40
CA ARG A 172 14.02 -25.88 -27.87
C ARG A 172 12.61 -26.42 -27.64
N PHE A 173 12.31 -27.57 -28.23
CA PHE A 173 10.99 -28.19 -28.19
C PHE A 173 10.49 -28.46 -26.76
N GLU A 174 11.34 -28.96 -25.87
CA GLU A 174 11.01 -29.22 -24.46
C GLU A 174 10.48 -27.97 -23.75
N LEU A 175 11.06 -26.81 -24.04
CA LEU A 175 10.65 -25.53 -23.44
C LEU A 175 9.40 -24.95 -24.11
N GLN A 176 9.05 -25.39 -25.32
CA GLN A 176 7.85 -24.92 -26.01
C GLN A 176 6.59 -25.35 -25.29
N GLN A 177 6.59 -26.52 -24.65
CA GLN A 177 5.43 -26.96 -23.86
C GLN A 177 5.17 -25.99 -22.70
N ILE A 178 6.19 -25.69 -21.90
CA ILE A 178 6.10 -24.72 -20.78
C ILE A 178 5.65 -23.35 -21.30
N TRP A 179 6.23 -22.88 -22.41
CA TRP A 179 5.84 -21.62 -23.02
C TRP A 179 4.38 -21.60 -23.51
N ARG A 180 3.86 -22.70 -24.07
CA ARG A 180 2.47 -22.78 -24.52
C ARG A 180 1.47 -22.71 -23.37
N TYR A 181 1.79 -23.33 -22.23
CA TYR A 181 0.91 -23.31 -21.06
C TYR A 181 0.97 -22.00 -20.28
N GLU A 182 2.17 -21.48 -20.03
CA GLU A 182 2.36 -20.32 -19.15
C GLU A 182 2.90 -19.07 -19.86
N GLY A 183 3.73 -19.23 -20.90
CA GLY A 183 4.30 -18.10 -21.63
C GLY A 183 3.28 -17.29 -22.43
N TYR A 184 2.24 -17.94 -22.97
CA TYR A 184 1.17 -17.24 -23.69
C TYR A 184 0.36 -16.33 -22.76
N VAL A 185 0.03 -16.76 -21.54
CA VAL A 185 -0.75 -15.94 -20.60
C VAL A 185 0.05 -14.73 -20.11
N VAL A 186 1.37 -14.86 -19.96
CA VAL A 186 2.25 -13.71 -19.68
C VAL A 186 2.10 -12.65 -20.77
N ASN A 187 2.01 -13.04 -22.04
CA ASN A 187 1.85 -12.09 -23.14
C ASN A 187 0.46 -11.44 -23.20
N ALA A 188 -0.57 -12.08 -22.62
CA ALA A 188 -1.93 -11.55 -22.61
C ALA A 188 -2.08 -10.36 -21.64
N SER A 189 -1.40 -10.38 -20.50
CA SER A 189 -1.31 -9.24 -19.58
C SER A 189 0.11 -9.14 -19.00
N PRO A 190 1.04 -8.50 -19.73
CA PRO A 190 2.46 -8.52 -19.40
C PRO A 190 2.79 -7.56 -18.27
N ALA A 191 3.38 -8.12 -17.22
CA ALA A 191 4.05 -7.40 -16.17
C ALA A 191 5.53 -7.80 -16.14
N ARG A 192 6.33 -7.04 -15.38
CA ARG A 192 7.73 -7.34 -15.15
C ARG A 192 8.01 -7.36 -13.65
N ILE A 193 8.81 -8.31 -13.22
CA ILE A 193 9.25 -8.46 -11.83
C ILE A 193 10.75 -8.65 -11.74
N ALA A 194 11.38 -7.97 -10.79
CA ALA A 194 12.76 -8.19 -10.38
C ALA A 194 12.78 -8.54 -8.90
N VAL A 195 13.27 -9.74 -8.60
CA VAL A 195 13.54 -10.18 -7.23
C VAL A 195 15.00 -9.85 -6.93
N VAL A 196 15.24 -9.03 -5.93
CA VAL A 196 16.58 -8.53 -5.57
C VAL A 196 16.95 -9.07 -4.20
N ARG A 197 17.98 -9.90 -4.14
CA ARG A 197 18.60 -10.29 -2.89
C ARG A 197 19.37 -9.11 -2.31
N LEU A 198 18.98 -8.69 -1.12
CA LEU A 198 19.59 -7.59 -0.39
C LEU A 198 20.98 -8.01 0.09
N ASP A 199 21.94 -7.15 -0.17
CA ASP A 199 23.33 -7.32 0.26
C ASP A 199 23.91 -5.93 0.56
N ASN A 200 24.28 -5.70 1.81
CA ASN A 200 24.79 -4.41 2.27
C ASN A 200 26.20 -4.11 1.73
N SER A 201 26.95 -5.13 1.32
CA SER A 201 28.27 -4.96 0.71
C SER A 201 28.18 -4.53 -0.76
N ALA A 202 27.02 -4.74 -1.39
CA ALA A 202 26.81 -4.42 -2.79
C ALA A 202 26.56 -2.93 -3.02
N LYS A 203 27.02 -2.42 -4.17
CA LYS A 203 26.78 -1.02 -4.58
C LYS A 203 25.28 -0.71 -4.63
N ARG A 204 24.86 0.32 -3.89
CA ARG A 204 23.49 0.88 -3.93
C ARG A 204 23.16 1.36 -5.34
N LYS A 205 22.02 0.93 -5.87
CA LYS A 205 21.49 1.35 -7.16
C LYS A 205 20.02 1.73 -7.02
N ILE A 206 19.55 2.65 -7.85
CA ILE A 206 18.13 3.01 -7.85
C ILE A 206 17.27 1.80 -8.26
N ALA A 207 16.14 1.59 -7.57
CA ALA A 207 15.22 0.48 -7.80
C ALA A 207 14.81 0.32 -9.27
N LEU A 208 14.59 1.43 -9.98
CA LEU A 208 14.26 1.47 -11.41
C LEU A 208 15.30 0.77 -12.31
N SER A 209 16.57 0.73 -11.89
CA SER A 209 17.62 0.04 -12.65
C SER A 209 17.49 -1.48 -12.58
N TYR A 210 16.92 -2.00 -11.49
CA TYR A 210 16.61 -3.41 -11.32
C TYR A 210 15.39 -3.81 -12.14
N PHE A 211 14.35 -2.96 -12.17
CA PHE A 211 13.15 -3.20 -12.97
C PHE A 211 13.47 -3.53 -14.44
N LYS A 212 14.34 -2.75 -15.09
CA LYS A 212 14.75 -2.99 -16.50
C LYS A 212 15.39 -4.36 -16.73
N LYS A 213 15.98 -4.95 -15.69
CA LYS A 213 16.64 -6.26 -15.71
C LYS A 213 15.75 -7.38 -15.15
N GLY A 214 14.55 -7.03 -14.69
CA GLY A 214 13.53 -7.98 -14.29
C GLY A 214 12.99 -8.77 -15.47
N CYS A 215 12.19 -9.76 -15.14
CA CYS A 215 11.71 -10.78 -16.06
C CYS A 215 10.20 -10.65 -16.25
N PRO A 216 9.69 -11.01 -17.43
CA PRO A 216 8.26 -11.10 -17.68
C PRO A 216 7.54 -11.98 -16.65
N VAL A 217 6.37 -11.55 -16.23
CA VAL A 217 5.45 -12.30 -15.37
C VAL A 217 4.02 -11.92 -15.75
N TYR A 218 3.10 -12.85 -15.58
CA TYR A 218 1.68 -12.56 -15.77
C TYR A 218 1.18 -11.66 -14.66
N SER A 219 0.47 -10.58 -15.01
CA SER A 219 0.01 -9.57 -14.04
C SER A 219 -0.82 -10.14 -12.89
N LEU A 220 -1.66 -11.15 -13.16
CA LEU A 220 -2.46 -11.82 -12.12
C LEU A 220 -1.58 -12.52 -11.08
N TRP A 221 -0.51 -13.20 -11.51
CA TRP A 221 0.45 -13.84 -10.62
C TRP A 221 1.24 -12.82 -9.81
N ALA A 222 1.58 -11.68 -10.41
CA ALA A 222 2.21 -10.57 -9.70
C ALA A 222 1.25 -9.97 -8.65
N ASN A 223 -0.04 -9.86 -8.93
CA ASN A 223 -1.05 -9.44 -7.95
C ASN A 223 -1.22 -10.45 -6.81
N GLN A 224 -1.23 -11.75 -7.13
CA GLN A 224 -1.22 -12.81 -6.12
C GLN A 224 0.02 -12.70 -5.22
N LEU A 225 1.20 -12.44 -5.79
CA LEU A 225 2.42 -12.21 -5.01
C LEU A 225 2.25 -11.03 -4.05
N LEU A 226 1.78 -9.88 -4.54
CA LEU A 226 1.55 -8.68 -3.73
C LEU A 226 0.60 -8.95 -2.55
N GLN A 227 -0.48 -9.69 -2.79
CA GLN A 227 -1.40 -10.13 -1.74
C GLN A 227 -0.72 -11.04 -0.72
N LEU A 228 0.06 -12.03 -1.17
CA LEU A 228 0.78 -12.96 -0.29
C LEU A 228 1.81 -12.29 0.61
N ILE A 229 2.39 -11.16 0.17
CA ILE A 229 3.36 -10.38 0.95
C ILE A 229 2.72 -9.21 1.70
N GLY A 230 1.39 -9.07 1.67
CA GLY A 230 0.63 -8.07 2.42
C GLY A 230 0.72 -6.65 1.85
N VAL A 231 1.01 -6.49 0.56
CA VAL A 231 1.10 -5.18 -0.10
C VAL A 231 -0.27 -4.81 -0.68
N PRO A 232 -0.90 -3.71 -0.23
CA PRO A 232 -2.27 -3.32 -0.62
C PRO A 232 -2.29 -2.54 -1.95
N VAL A 233 -1.51 -2.97 -2.93
CA VAL A 233 -1.46 -2.36 -4.26
C VAL A 233 -1.77 -3.43 -5.29
N GLN A 234 -2.63 -3.09 -6.26
CA GLN A 234 -2.99 -3.94 -7.38
C GLN A 234 -2.48 -3.36 -8.69
N LEU A 235 -1.81 -4.19 -9.48
CA LEU A 235 -1.45 -3.89 -10.86
C LEU A 235 -2.69 -3.93 -11.75
N THR A 236 -2.91 -2.87 -12.50
CA THR A 236 -3.92 -2.79 -13.58
C THR A 236 -3.19 -2.76 -14.91
N CYS A 237 -2.82 -3.95 -15.38
CA CYS A 237 -2.35 -4.25 -16.73
C CYS A 237 -3.48 -5.01 -17.46
#